data_AF-A0ABD0YAF4-F1
#
_entry.id   AF-A0ABD0YAF4-F1
#
_cell.length_a   1.000
_cell.length_b   1.000
_cell.length_c   1.000
_cell.angle_alpha   90.00
_cell.angle_beta   90.00
_cell.angle_gamma   90.00
#
_symmetry.space_group_name_H-M   'P 1'
#
loop_
_entity.id
_entity.type
_entity.pdbx_description
1 polymer ?
#
loop_
_entity_poly.entity_id
_entity_poly.type
_entity_poly.pdbx_seq_one_letter_code
_entity_poly.pdbx_strand_id
1 'polypeptide(L)'
;SSWQNYTFLIGKVTQEFKIVLEVTLSHDYPAHLALDNILLKNCFPDPPQNVCSSTQFQCANSACIDATKVCDINIDCEGGEDESAAQECDKVMSFARCTFEDGWCGWHNDPKNYLNWTQNNGSTPTASTGPSFDHTYQNSTGMYLYVDMTGKQLDMGTASDLESPIIDCPPPYHSNVSSPYYNSCYITFHYHKHGPHSGSLGLFLIEMQRNTNVTTKVWWSFGTKGNKWFRQVVRLPNITAK
;
A
#
# COMPACT_ATOMS: atom_id res chain seq x y z
N SER A 1 24.67 13.64 -23.01
CA SER A 1 23.28 13.79 -22.51
C SER A 1 22.71 12.41 -22.27
N SER A 2 22.30 12.10 -21.04
CA SER A 2 21.69 10.82 -20.69
C SER A 2 20.18 11.01 -20.56
N TRP A 3 19.41 10.19 -21.26
CA TRP A 3 17.97 10.15 -21.09
C TRP A 3 17.61 9.51 -19.76
N GLN A 4 16.58 10.06 -19.10
CA GLN A 4 16.04 9.53 -17.86
C GLN A 4 14.56 9.24 -18.05
N ASN A 5 14.14 8.05 -17.64
CA ASN A 5 12.74 7.64 -17.65
C ASN A 5 12.14 7.82 -16.26
N TYR A 6 10.97 8.45 -16.20
CA TYR A 6 10.23 8.67 -14.97
C TYR A 6 8.83 8.08 -15.09
N THR A 7 8.41 7.32 -14.06
CA THR A 7 7.08 6.71 -13.98
C THR A 7 6.38 7.18 -12.71
N PHE A 8 5.13 7.61 -12.85
CA PHE A 8 4.29 8.08 -11.76
C PHE A 8 2.95 7.35 -11.77
N LEU A 9 2.48 6.93 -10.60
CA LEU A 9 1.12 6.41 -10.43
C LEU A 9 0.18 7.59 -10.19
N ILE A 10 -0.82 7.72 -11.06
CA ILE A 10 -1.95 8.63 -10.87
C ILE A 10 -2.92 7.87 -9.95
N GLY A 11 -3.10 8.35 -8.71
CA GLY A 11 -4.00 7.74 -7.74
C GLY A 11 -5.47 7.85 -8.17
N LYS A 12 -6.40 7.52 -7.26
CA LYS A 12 -7.84 7.71 -7.53
C LYS A 12 -8.13 9.19 -7.80
N VAL A 13 -8.64 9.50 -9.00
CA VAL A 13 -9.11 10.83 -9.36
C VAL A 13 -10.58 10.72 -9.73
N THR A 14 -11.45 11.31 -8.91
CA THR A 14 -12.91 11.16 -9.00
C THR A 14 -13.59 12.19 -9.91
N GLN A 15 -12.80 13.05 -10.55
CA GLN A 15 -13.26 14.13 -11.44
C GLN A 15 -12.39 14.17 -12.70
N GLU A 16 -12.86 14.83 -13.75
CA GLU A 16 -12.05 15.10 -14.93
C GLU A 16 -10.77 15.86 -14.53
N PHE A 17 -9.63 15.43 -15.06
CA PHE A 17 -8.33 15.99 -14.69
C PHE A 17 -7.47 16.28 -15.91
N LYS A 18 -6.46 17.15 -15.71
CA LYS A 18 -5.42 17.46 -16.68
C LYS A 18 -4.06 17.30 -16.04
N ILE A 19 -3.08 16.83 -16.82
CA ILE A 19 -1.68 16.73 -16.39
C ILE A 19 -0.93 17.93 -16.95
N VAL A 20 -0.20 18.65 -16.10
CA VAL A 20 0.61 19.81 -16.49
C VAL A 20 2.08 19.49 -16.24
N LEU A 21 2.91 19.63 -17.27
CA LEU A 21 4.36 19.54 -17.19
C LEU A 21 4.91 20.97 -17.14
N GLU A 22 5.38 21.40 -15.98
CA GLU A 22 5.87 22.76 -15.74
C GLU A 22 7.40 22.79 -15.69
N VAL A 23 7.99 23.84 -16.28
CA VAL A 23 9.42 24.13 -16.19
C VAL A 23 9.58 25.51 -15.57
N THR A 24 10.25 25.58 -14.42
CA THR A 24 10.57 26.84 -13.75
C THR A 24 12.06 27.16 -13.89
N LEU A 25 12.38 28.38 -14.30
CA LEU A 25 13.76 28.87 -14.35
C LEU A 25 14.21 29.29 -12.94
N SER A 26 15.43 28.91 -12.53
CA SER A 26 15.98 29.35 -11.24
C SER A 26 17.02 30.46 -11.34
N HIS A 27 17.68 30.68 -12.50
CA HIS A 27 18.71 31.72 -12.73
C HIS A 27 18.87 32.09 -14.23
N ASP A 28 19.57 33.20 -14.51
CA ASP A 28 19.76 33.85 -15.83
C ASP A 28 20.67 33.10 -16.84
N TYR A 29 20.78 31.78 -16.76
CA TYR A 29 21.59 31.01 -17.71
C TYR A 29 20.73 30.38 -18.80
N PRO A 30 21.18 30.37 -20.07
CA PRO A 30 20.46 29.68 -21.15
C PRO A 30 20.49 28.18 -20.92
N ALA A 31 19.31 27.59 -20.67
CA ALA A 31 19.11 26.16 -20.52
C ALA A 31 18.04 25.67 -21.51
N HIS A 32 18.22 24.45 -22.02
CA HIS A 32 17.25 23.78 -22.86
C HIS A 32 16.72 22.53 -22.17
N LEU A 33 15.40 22.34 -22.20
CA LEU A 33 14.73 21.13 -21.74
C LEU A 33 14.00 20.52 -22.92
N ALA A 34 14.19 19.22 -23.12
CA ALA A 34 13.51 18.45 -24.15
C ALA A 34 12.74 17.31 -23.50
N LEU A 35 11.51 17.11 -23.96
CA LEU A 35 10.65 15.99 -23.59
C LEU A 35 10.44 15.14 -24.83
N ASP A 36 10.39 13.84 -24.63
CA ASP A 36 10.01 12.89 -25.68
C ASP A 36 9.19 11.76 -25.04
N ASN A 37 8.22 11.24 -25.80
CA ASN A 37 7.30 10.16 -25.43
C ASN A 37 6.54 10.34 -24.10
N ILE A 38 5.23 10.58 -24.18
CA ILE A 38 4.32 10.56 -23.03
C ILE A 38 3.39 9.37 -23.20
N LEU A 39 3.43 8.43 -22.25
CA LEU A 39 2.57 7.23 -22.25
C LEU A 39 1.71 7.20 -20.97
N LEU A 40 0.40 7.23 -21.16
CA LEU A 40 -0.57 6.95 -20.10
C LEU A 40 -0.89 5.47 -20.12
N LYS A 41 -0.56 4.76 -19.04
CA LYS A 41 -0.76 3.31 -18.92
C LYS A 41 -1.92 3.04 -17.97
N ASN A 42 -2.93 2.31 -18.44
CA ASN A 42 -4.13 1.95 -17.68
C ASN A 42 -4.93 3.17 -17.15
N CYS A 43 -4.83 4.33 -17.81
CA CYS A 43 -5.60 5.53 -17.46
C CYS A 43 -6.95 5.63 -18.17
N PHE A 44 -7.20 4.71 -19.11
CA PHE A 44 -8.43 4.62 -19.87
C PHE A 44 -8.95 3.19 -19.72
N PRO A 45 -10.27 2.99 -19.69
CA PRO A 45 -10.83 1.64 -19.71
C PRO A 45 -10.29 0.91 -20.95
N ASP A 46 -9.83 -0.32 -20.75
CA ASP A 46 -9.47 -1.18 -21.87
C ASP A 46 -10.70 -1.33 -22.78
N PRO A 47 -10.51 -1.35 -24.12
CA PRO A 47 -11.62 -1.62 -25.03
C PRO A 47 -12.31 -2.91 -24.60
N PRO A 48 -13.66 -2.97 -24.59
CA PRO A 48 -14.38 -4.10 -24.05
C PRO A 48 -13.94 -5.38 -24.78
N GLN A 49 -13.15 -6.20 -24.09
CA GLN A 49 -12.94 -7.57 -24.51
C GLN A 49 -14.12 -8.36 -23.97
N ASN A 50 -14.92 -8.94 -24.88
CA ASN A 50 -16.10 -9.73 -24.51
C ASN A 50 -15.79 -10.94 -23.61
N VAL A 51 -14.51 -11.27 -23.41
CA VAL A 51 -14.05 -12.37 -22.57
C VAL A 51 -12.77 -11.92 -21.86
N CYS A 52 -12.80 -11.83 -20.53
CA CYS A 52 -11.60 -11.61 -19.72
C CYS A 52 -10.69 -12.86 -19.75
N SER A 53 -9.38 -12.66 -19.59
CA SER A 53 -8.45 -13.78 -19.47
C SER A 53 -8.68 -14.59 -18.17
N SER A 54 -8.13 -15.80 -18.07
CA SER A 54 -8.27 -16.65 -16.88
C SER A 54 -7.66 -16.06 -15.59
N THR A 55 -6.86 -15.00 -15.70
CA THR A 55 -6.26 -14.28 -14.57
C THR A 55 -6.96 -12.96 -14.26
N GLN A 56 -8.11 -12.70 -14.90
CA GLN A 56 -8.85 -11.46 -14.75
C GLN A 56 -10.28 -11.74 -14.26
N PHE A 57 -10.80 -10.79 -13.49
CA PHE A 57 -12.19 -10.75 -13.06
C PHE A 57 -12.97 -9.78 -13.95
N GLN A 58 -14.18 -10.16 -14.32
CA GLN A 58 -15.06 -9.33 -15.15
C GLN A 58 -16.05 -8.55 -14.28
N CYS A 59 -15.94 -7.23 -14.32
CA CYS A 59 -16.89 -6.29 -13.73
C CYS A 59 -18.26 -6.36 -14.44
N ALA A 60 -19.32 -5.90 -13.79
CA ALA A 60 -20.68 -5.85 -14.32
C ALA A 60 -20.79 -4.99 -15.60
N ASN A 61 -19.93 -3.97 -15.74
CA ASN A 61 -19.82 -3.14 -16.96
C ASN A 61 -18.94 -3.78 -18.06
N SER A 62 -18.61 -5.08 -17.94
CA SER A 62 -17.71 -5.81 -18.84
C SER A 62 -16.25 -5.35 -18.85
N ALA A 63 -15.84 -4.48 -17.94
CA ALA A 63 -14.42 -4.19 -17.73
C ALA A 63 -13.71 -5.41 -17.11
N CYS A 64 -12.43 -5.60 -17.45
CA CYS A 64 -11.61 -6.68 -16.88
C CYS A 64 -10.58 -6.08 -15.92
N ILE A 65 -10.60 -6.51 -14.67
CA ILE A 65 -9.56 -6.20 -13.69
C ILE A 65 -8.72 -7.46 -13.43
N ASP A 66 -7.49 -7.29 -12.94
CA ASP A 66 -6.68 -8.44 -12.53
C ASP A 66 -7.37 -9.16 -11.36
N ALA A 67 -7.38 -10.51 -11.33
CA ALA A 67 -7.98 -11.26 -10.23
C ALA A 67 -7.36 -10.92 -8.85
N THR A 68 -6.13 -10.41 -8.83
CA THR A 68 -5.44 -9.91 -7.62
C THR A 68 -6.05 -8.62 -7.04
N LYS A 69 -6.95 -7.98 -7.78
CA LYS A 69 -7.68 -6.76 -7.38
C LYS A 69 -9.05 -7.05 -6.77
N VAL A 70 -9.48 -8.31 -6.75
CA VAL A 70 -10.72 -8.70 -6.08
C VAL A 70 -10.47 -8.83 -4.58
N CYS A 71 -11.35 -8.25 -3.76
CA CYS A 71 -11.23 -8.17 -2.31
C CYS A 71 -9.92 -7.53 -1.80
N ASP A 72 -9.36 -6.57 -2.55
CA ASP A 72 -8.10 -5.87 -2.25
C ASP A 72 -8.28 -4.52 -1.53
N ILE A 73 -9.52 -4.19 -1.13
CA ILE A 73 -9.98 -2.96 -0.44
C ILE A 73 -10.12 -1.76 -1.40
N ASN A 74 -9.56 -1.81 -2.60
CA ASN A 74 -9.73 -0.74 -3.58
C ASN A 74 -10.93 -1.08 -4.47
N ILE A 75 -11.82 -0.11 -4.67
CA ILE A 75 -12.88 -0.22 -5.66
C ILE A 75 -12.25 -0.04 -7.04
N ASP A 76 -11.97 -1.14 -7.73
CA ASP A 76 -11.45 -1.20 -9.09
C ASP A 76 -12.55 -1.40 -10.13
N CYS A 77 -13.65 -2.08 -9.76
CA CYS A 77 -14.86 -2.06 -10.58
C CYS A 77 -15.72 -0.81 -10.28
N GLU A 78 -16.38 -0.27 -11.31
CA GLU A 78 -17.20 0.95 -11.19
C GLU A 78 -18.34 0.80 -10.17
N GLY A 79 -18.90 -0.41 -10.02
CA GLY A 79 -19.95 -0.73 -9.05
C GLY A 79 -19.44 -1.23 -7.69
N GLY A 80 -18.12 -1.36 -7.49
CA GLY A 80 -17.54 -1.93 -6.27
C GLY A 80 -17.88 -3.41 -6.05
N GLU A 81 -18.33 -4.11 -7.08
CA GLU A 81 -18.68 -5.53 -7.02
C GLU A 81 -17.48 -6.40 -6.66
N ASP A 82 -16.27 -5.98 -7.03
CA ASP A 82 -14.97 -6.59 -6.69
C ASP A 82 -14.67 -6.59 -5.18
N GLU A 83 -15.28 -5.68 -4.42
CA GLU A 83 -15.12 -5.56 -2.97
C GLU A 83 -16.36 -6.00 -2.18
N SER A 84 -17.36 -6.53 -2.87
CA SER A 84 -18.67 -6.83 -2.31
C SER A 84 -18.78 -8.20 -1.64
N ALA A 85 -19.83 -8.36 -0.82
CA ALA A 85 -20.22 -9.65 -0.24
C ALA A 85 -20.44 -10.76 -1.29
N ALA A 86 -20.77 -10.39 -2.54
CA ALA A 86 -20.97 -11.34 -3.63
C ALA A 86 -19.67 -12.06 -4.05
N GLN A 87 -18.51 -11.43 -3.84
CA GLN A 87 -17.19 -12.06 -3.99
C GLN A 87 -16.70 -12.71 -2.69
N GLU A 88 -17.60 -12.86 -1.71
CA GLU A 88 -17.31 -13.40 -0.39
C GLU A 88 -16.20 -12.64 0.35
N CYS A 89 -15.99 -11.36 0.02
CA CYS A 89 -14.96 -10.54 0.67
C CYS A 89 -15.22 -10.37 2.18
N ASP A 90 -16.45 -10.60 2.64
CA ASP A 90 -16.84 -10.63 4.07
C ASP A 90 -16.36 -11.89 4.79
N LYS A 91 -16.03 -12.96 4.06
CA LYS A 91 -15.41 -14.17 4.61
C LYS A 91 -13.90 -14.02 4.78
N VAL A 92 -13.30 -13.00 4.16
CA VAL A 92 -11.91 -12.65 4.43
C VAL A 92 -11.83 -12.17 5.88
N MET A 93 -10.88 -12.71 6.65
CA MET A 93 -10.72 -12.35 8.06
C MET A 93 -10.56 -10.83 8.19
N SER A 94 -11.30 -10.21 9.11
CA SER A 94 -11.37 -8.75 9.24
C SER A 94 -10.00 -8.10 9.46
N PHE A 95 -9.06 -8.77 10.12
CA PHE A 95 -7.69 -8.28 10.28
C PHE A 95 -6.88 -8.23 8.99
N ALA A 96 -7.25 -9.01 7.96
CA ALA A 96 -6.59 -9.07 6.67
C ALA A 96 -7.10 -8.00 5.69
N ARG A 97 -8.29 -7.41 5.95
CA ARG A 97 -8.84 -6.27 5.21
C ARG A 97 -9.07 -5.09 6.15
N CYS A 98 -8.01 -4.34 6.46
CA CYS A 98 -8.07 -3.26 7.43
C CYS A 98 -7.84 -1.89 6.79
N THR A 99 -8.89 -1.05 6.78
CA THR A 99 -8.83 0.36 6.38
C THR A 99 -8.53 1.30 7.54
N PHE A 100 -8.63 0.80 8.78
CA PHE A 100 -8.59 1.57 10.02
C PHE A 100 -9.79 2.50 10.26
N GLU A 101 -10.86 2.45 9.45
CA GLU A 101 -12.04 3.30 9.66
C GLU A 101 -12.85 2.89 10.89
N ASP A 102 -13.09 1.58 11.05
CA ASP A 102 -13.85 1.00 12.16
C ASP A 102 -12.94 0.46 13.29
N GLY A 103 -11.75 1.05 13.44
CA GLY A 103 -10.74 0.65 14.42
C GLY A 103 -9.62 -0.22 13.85
N TRP A 104 -8.91 -0.93 14.71
CA TRP A 104 -7.59 -1.49 14.37
C TRP A 104 -7.64 -2.89 13.73
N CYS A 105 -8.84 -3.43 13.52
CA CYS A 105 -9.05 -4.76 12.94
C CYS A 105 -8.25 -5.88 13.65
N GLY A 106 -7.97 -5.73 14.95
CA GLY A 106 -7.17 -6.68 15.74
C GLY A 106 -5.66 -6.46 15.70
N TRP A 107 -5.15 -5.55 14.86
CA TRP A 107 -3.77 -5.09 14.97
C TRP A 107 -3.56 -4.36 16.31
N HIS A 108 -2.37 -4.46 16.89
CA HIS A 108 -2.06 -3.81 18.15
C HIS A 108 -0.60 -3.39 18.23
N ASN A 109 -0.29 -2.45 19.12
CA ASN A 109 1.09 -2.11 19.45
C ASN A 109 1.76 -3.24 20.24
N ASP A 110 3.06 -3.47 20.03
CA ASP A 110 3.86 -4.27 20.97
C ASP A 110 4.02 -3.46 22.28
N PRO A 111 3.53 -3.96 23.43
CA PRO A 111 3.64 -3.26 24.72
C PRO A 111 5.07 -3.06 25.21
N LYS A 112 6.07 -3.71 24.60
CA LYS A 112 7.50 -3.53 24.93
C LYS A 112 8.10 -2.27 24.31
N ASN A 113 7.46 -1.70 23.30
CA ASN A 113 7.97 -0.53 22.61
C ASN A 113 7.62 0.76 23.34
N TYR A 114 8.56 1.72 23.29
CA TYR A 114 8.37 3.05 23.88
C TYR A 114 7.55 3.97 22.97
N LEU A 115 7.66 3.79 21.65
CA LEU A 115 6.86 4.46 20.65
C LEU A 115 5.66 3.59 20.26
N ASN A 116 4.51 4.23 20.12
CA ASN A 116 3.27 3.57 19.71
C ASN A 116 2.75 4.15 18.41
N TRP A 117 2.17 3.28 17.59
CA TRP A 117 1.23 3.66 16.55
C TRP A 117 0.00 4.27 17.21
N THR A 118 -0.58 5.26 16.54
CA THR A 118 -1.78 5.96 16.98
C THR A 118 -2.66 6.21 15.77
N GLN A 119 -3.98 6.17 15.98
CA GLN A 119 -4.95 6.45 14.93
C GLN A 119 -5.15 7.96 14.82
N ASN A 120 -5.21 8.48 13.60
CA ASN A 120 -5.46 9.88 13.33
C ASN A 120 -6.35 10.04 12.10
N ASN A 121 -6.99 11.19 12.00
CA ASN A 121 -7.71 11.65 10.82
C ASN A 121 -7.17 13.01 10.36
N GLY A 122 -7.36 13.32 9.08
CA GLY A 122 -6.87 14.56 8.51
C GLY A 122 -5.34 14.70 8.58
N SER A 123 -4.86 15.93 8.82
CA SER A 123 -3.41 16.21 8.79
C SER A 123 -2.73 15.78 10.08
N THR A 124 -1.47 15.33 9.98
CA THR A 124 -0.65 15.08 11.18
C THR A 124 -0.44 16.36 11.98
N PRO A 125 -0.33 16.27 13.33
CA PRO A 125 -0.23 17.47 14.18
C PRO A 125 1.04 18.32 13.95
N THR A 126 2.10 17.72 13.43
CA THR A 126 3.41 18.36 13.28
C THR A 126 3.56 19.03 11.92
N ALA A 127 3.98 20.30 11.92
CA ALA A 127 4.26 21.03 10.69
C ALA A 127 5.32 20.35 9.81
N SER A 128 5.17 20.48 8.48
CA SER A 128 6.07 19.87 7.49
C SER A 128 6.17 18.34 7.58
N THR A 129 5.12 17.69 8.11
CA THR A 129 4.92 16.24 8.07
C THR A 129 3.62 15.93 7.31
N GLY A 130 3.28 14.66 7.18
CA GLY A 130 2.02 14.23 6.61
C GLY A 130 1.64 12.85 7.10
N PRO A 131 0.52 12.30 6.62
CA PRO A 131 -0.29 12.77 5.48
C PRO A 131 -1.25 13.93 5.83
N SER A 132 -1.86 14.54 4.81
CA SER A 132 -2.94 15.55 4.99
C SER A 132 -4.33 14.93 5.19
N PHE A 133 -4.51 13.71 4.70
CA PHE A 133 -5.72 12.91 4.78
C PHE A 133 -5.37 11.43 4.51
N ASP A 134 -6.25 10.53 4.91
CA ASP A 134 -6.10 9.09 4.71
C ASP A 134 -6.13 8.68 3.22
N HIS A 135 -5.71 7.46 2.91
CA HIS A 135 -5.72 6.95 1.54
C HIS A 135 -7.10 6.49 1.05
N THR A 136 -7.93 5.95 1.94
CA THR A 136 -9.21 5.29 1.67
C THR A 136 -10.27 6.30 1.21
N TYR A 137 -10.56 7.31 2.04
CA TYR A 137 -11.56 8.35 1.77
C TYR A 137 -10.97 9.59 1.12
N GLN A 138 -9.65 9.78 1.23
CA GLN A 138 -8.94 10.92 0.64
C GLN A 138 -9.49 12.27 1.10
N ASN A 139 -9.95 12.32 2.34
CA ASN A 139 -10.50 13.51 2.97
C ASN A 139 -10.15 13.54 4.46
N SER A 140 -10.52 14.61 5.16
CA SER A 140 -10.17 14.75 6.58
C SER A 140 -10.95 13.82 7.52
N THR A 141 -11.90 13.03 7.02
CA THR A 141 -12.75 12.16 7.85
C THR A 141 -12.23 10.73 7.94
N GLY A 142 -11.46 10.27 6.95
CA GLY A 142 -10.92 8.92 6.99
C GLY A 142 -9.74 8.79 7.95
N MET A 143 -9.47 7.55 8.31
CA MET A 143 -8.60 7.17 9.41
C MET A 143 -7.34 6.48 8.90
N TYR A 144 -6.23 6.72 9.59
CA TYR A 144 -4.97 6.02 9.34
C TYR A 144 -4.17 5.86 10.63
N LEU A 145 -3.24 4.91 10.65
CA LEU A 145 -2.27 4.80 11.73
C LEU A 145 -0.99 5.59 11.40
N TYR A 146 -0.44 6.26 12.40
CA TYR A 146 0.84 6.96 12.32
C TYR A 146 1.62 6.85 13.63
N VAL A 147 2.92 7.07 13.55
CA VAL A 147 3.82 7.17 14.71
C VAL A 147 4.32 8.60 14.80
N ASP A 148 4.07 9.28 15.92
CA ASP A 148 4.66 10.58 16.18
C ASP A 148 6.13 10.43 16.63
N MET A 149 7.04 10.76 15.72
CA MET A 149 8.49 10.68 15.94
C MET A 149 9.10 12.02 16.39
N THR A 150 8.29 12.99 16.84
CA THR A 150 8.76 14.35 17.17
C THR A 150 9.03 14.56 18.66
N GLY A 151 8.84 13.51 19.47
CA GLY A 151 9.03 13.53 20.91
C GLY A 151 10.49 13.83 21.32
N LYS A 152 10.64 14.69 22.33
CA LYS A 152 11.95 15.17 22.85
C LYS A 152 12.83 14.09 23.51
N GLN A 153 12.34 12.87 23.72
CA GLN A 153 13.03 11.76 24.40
C GLN A 153 13.25 10.54 23.47
N LEU A 154 13.22 10.73 22.16
CA LEU A 154 13.41 9.63 21.22
C LEU A 154 14.88 9.51 20.84
N ASP A 155 15.51 8.44 21.32
CA ASP A 155 16.87 8.08 20.91
C ASP A 155 16.87 7.48 19.51
N MET A 156 17.99 7.66 18.80
CA MET A 156 18.19 7.04 17.48
C MET A 156 18.08 5.51 17.60
N GLY A 157 17.21 4.91 16.79
CA GLY A 157 16.96 3.47 16.81
C GLY A 157 15.78 3.05 17.69
N THR A 158 15.08 3.99 18.34
CA THR A 158 13.78 3.70 18.98
C THR A 158 12.79 3.16 17.95
N ALA A 159 12.22 2.00 18.22
CA ALA A 159 11.30 1.30 17.32
C ALA A 159 9.84 1.36 17.83
N SER A 160 8.91 1.12 16.91
CA SER A 160 7.48 0.96 17.19
C SER A 160 6.94 -0.13 16.27
N ASP A 161 6.54 -1.24 16.88
CA ASP A 161 6.03 -2.41 16.16
C ASP A 161 4.51 -2.47 16.26
N LEU A 162 3.88 -2.63 15.10
CA LEU A 162 2.47 -2.92 14.94
C LEU A 162 2.33 -4.40 14.59
N GLU A 163 1.73 -5.18 15.48
CA GLU A 163 1.60 -6.62 15.34
C GLU A 163 0.20 -6.99 14.84
N SER A 164 0.15 -7.94 13.91
CA SER A 164 -1.11 -8.55 13.47
C SER A 164 -1.56 -9.63 14.46
N PRO A 165 -2.83 -10.06 14.42
CA PRO A 165 -3.22 -11.34 14.97
C PRO A 165 -2.38 -12.49 14.39
N ILE A 166 -2.35 -13.63 15.09
CA ILE A 166 -1.72 -14.85 14.58
C ILE A 166 -2.53 -15.36 13.38
N ILE A 167 -1.83 -15.60 12.27
CA ILE A 167 -2.42 -16.03 10.99
C ILE A 167 -2.03 -17.49 10.74
N ASP A 168 -3.00 -18.31 10.34
CA ASP A 168 -2.74 -19.68 9.92
C ASP A 168 -1.89 -19.75 8.65
N CYS A 169 -1.25 -20.89 8.43
CA CYS A 169 -0.42 -21.13 7.26
C CYS A 169 -1.18 -20.88 5.95
N PRO A 170 -0.52 -20.29 4.93
CA PRO A 170 -1.14 -20.12 3.62
C PRO A 170 -1.48 -21.48 3.00
N PRO A 171 -2.48 -21.54 2.10
CA PRO A 171 -2.89 -22.79 1.49
C PRO A 171 -1.75 -23.50 0.73
N PRO A 172 -1.71 -24.85 0.67
CA PRO A 172 -0.59 -25.60 0.09
C PRO A 172 -0.29 -25.29 -1.39
N TYR A 173 -1.29 -24.80 -2.13
CA TYR A 173 -1.12 -24.42 -3.53
C TYR A 173 -0.23 -23.18 -3.71
N HIS A 174 -0.03 -22.37 -2.67
CA HIS A 174 0.86 -21.21 -2.67
C HIS A 174 2.32 -21.61 -2.88
N SER A 175 2.73 -22.71 -2.25
CA SER A 175 4.12 -23.21 -2.27
C SER A 175 4.36 -24.28 -3.34
N ASN A 176 3.33 -24.70 -4.06
CA ASN A 176 3.44 -25.68 -5.14
C ASN A 176 3.78 -24.98 -6.47
N VAL A 177 5.01 -25.16 -6.96
CA VAL A 177 5.51 -24.58 -8.22
C VAL A 177 4.69 -24.94 -9.46
N SER A 178 3.97 -26.07 -9.45
CA SER A 178 3.13 -26.53 -10.55
C SER A 178 1.69 -26.02 -10.48
N SER A 179 1.33 -25.34 -9.38
CA SER A 179 0.00 -24.77 -9.20
C SER A 179 -0.12 -23.46 -10.00
N PRO A 180 -1.28 -23.19 -10.64
CA PRO A 180 -1.56 -21.86 -11.21
C PRO A 180 -1.60 -20.76 -10.13
N TYR A 181 -1.74 -21.14 -8.86
CA TYR A 181 -1.75 -20.25 -7.70
C TYR A 181 -0.41 -20.20 -6.95
N TYR A 182 0.69 -20.65 -7.58
CA TYR A 182 2.03 -20.51 -7.02
C TYR A 182 2.35 -19.04 -6.71
N ASN A 183 2.89 -18.75 -5.53
CA ASN A 183 3.19 -17.38 -5.06
C ASN A 183 1.98 -16.43 -5.03
N SER A 184 0.76 -16.97 -4.83
CA SER A 184 -0.48 -16.19 -4.71
C SER A 184 -0.66 -15.45 -3.38
N CYS A 185 0.07 -15.80 -2.32
CA CYS A 185 -0.03 -15.13 -1.02
C CYS A 185 0.90 -13.91 -0.98
N TYR A 186 0.31 -12.75 -0.79
CA TYR A 186 1.02 -11.47 -0.67
C TYR A 186 0.28 -10.57 0.31
N ILE A 187 1.01 -9.62 0.88
CA ILE A 187 0.44 -8.51 1.65
C ILE A 187 0.52 -7.24 0.80
N THR A 188 -0.54 -6.44 0.86
CA THR A 188 -0.55 -5.09 0.30
C THR A 188 -0.82 -4.07 1.39
N PHE A 189 -0.19 -2.91 1.29
CA PHE A 189 -0.41 -1.81 2.22
C PHE A 189 -0.07 -0.48 1.56
N HIS A 190 -0.71 0.59 2.03
CA HIS A 190 -0.37 1.96 1.66
C HIS A 190 0.46 2.60 2.78
N TYR A 191 1.55 3.27 2.42
CA TYR A 191 2.41 3.96 3.39
C TYR A 191 2.75 5.38 2.93
N HIS A 192 2.91 6.29 3.89
CA HIS A 192 3.30 7.68 3.66
C HIS A 192 4.51 8.01 4.54
N LYS A 193 5.55 8.61 3.94
CA LYS A 193 6.81 8.94 4.62
C LYS A 193 7.28 10.32 4.16
N HIS A 194 6.92 11.34 4.92
CA HIS A 194 7.27 12.72 4.64
C HIS A 194 7.67 13.46 5.91
N GLY A 195 8.69 14.30 5.78
CA GLY A 195 9.16 15.17 6.85
C GLY A 195 10.62 14.93 7.25
N PRO A 196 11.16 15.77 8.14
CA PRO A 196 12.58 15.78 8.50
C PRO A 196 13.03 14.51 9.23
N HIS A 197 12.14 13.85 9.98
CA HIS A 197 12.41 12.62 10.73
C HIS A 197 11.87 11.39 10.02
N SER A 198 12.00 11.31 8.68
CA SER A 198 11.51 10.17 7.91
C SER A 198 12.36 8.92 8.21
N GLY A 199 11.98 8.16 9.25
CA GLY A 199 12.65 6.95 9.71
C GLY A 199 12.57 5.78 8.72
N SER A 200 12.86 4.57 9.19
CA SER A 200 12.67 3.34 8.43
C SER A 200 11.30 2.73 8.68
N LEU A 201 10.70 2.16 7.63
CA LEU A 201 9.56 1.25 7.75
C LEU A 201 10.03 -0.13 7.27
N GLY A 202 9.83 -1.15 8.11
CA GLY A 202 10.19 -2.54 7.81
C GLY A 202 8.96 -3.43 7.94
N LEU A 203 8.90 -4.46 7.10
CA LEU A 203 7.93 -5.54 7.22
C LEU A 203 8.70 -6.82 7.54
N PHE A 204 8.28 -7.47 8.62
CA PHE A 204 8.88 -8.69 9.13
C PHE A 204 7.82 -9.78 9.22
N LEU A 205 8.21 -11.00 8.87
CA LEU A 205 7.40 -12.19 9.03
C LEU A 205 7.96 -12.98 10.23
N ILE A 206 7.11 -13.31 11.19
CA ILE A 206 7.49 -14.07 12.38
C ILE A 206 6.85 -15.46 12.28
N GLU A 207 7.67 -16.48 12.11
CA GLU A 207 7.25 -17.88 12.15
C GLU A 207 7.21 -18.34 13.61
N MET A 208 6.01 -18.65 14.10
CA MET A 208 5.79 -19.13 15.45
C MET A 208 6.25 -20.59 15.54
N GLN A 209 7.33 -20.85 16.29
CA GLN A 209 7.86 -22.20 16.48
C GLN A 209 7.84 -22.59 17.95
N ARG A 210 7.90 -23.90 18.24
CA ARG A 210 7.84 -24.42 19.62
C ARG A 210 8.97 -23.91 20.53
N ASN A 211 10.14 -23.64 19.97
CA ASN A 211 11.33 -23.26 20.75
C ASN A 211 11.61 -21.76 20.64
N THR A 212 11.87 -21.29 19.41
CA THR A 212 12.26 -19.91 19.15
C THR A 212 11.62 -19.45 17.86
N ASN A 213 10.94 -18.31 17.92
CA ASN A 213 10.36 -17.70 16.72
C ASN A 213 11.46 -17.35 15.72
N VAL A 214 11.17 -17.55 14.44
CA VAL A 214 12.07 -17.18 13.35
C VAL A 214 11.53 -15.92 12.68
N THR A 215 12.31 -14.84 12.74
CA THR A 215 11.94 -13.55 12.15
C THR A 215 12.68 -13.34 10.84
N THR A 216 11.93 -13.12 9.76
CA THR A 216 12.45 -12.83 8.43
C THR A 216 12.05 -11.44 7.98
N LYS A 217 13.02 -10.60 7.59
CA LYS A 217 12.73 -9.29 7.00
C LYS A 217 12.33 -9.46 5.54
N VAL A 218 11.06 -9.21 5.22
CA VAL A 218 10.51 -9.41 3.86
C VAL A 218 10.51 -8.13 3.03
N TRP A 219 10.47 -6.96 3.67
CA TRP A 219 10.57 -5.68 2.97
C TRP A 219 11.11 -4.58 3.90
N TRP A 220 11.75 -3.57 3.31
CA TRP A 220 12.23 -2.41 4.07
C TRP A 220 12.33 -1.15 3.19
N SER A 221 12.10 0.01 3.80
CA SER A 221 12.22 1.32 3.14
C SER A 221 12.71 2.36 4.12
N PHE A 222 13.77 3.09 3.75
CA PHE A 222 14.36 4.17 4.53
C PHE A 222 14.16 5.54 3.88
N GLY A 223 14.20 6.59 4.70
CA GLY A 223 14.14 7.99 4.27
C GLY A 223 12.77 8.47 3.82
N THR A 224 12.70 9.76 3.49
CA THR A 224 11.50 10.40 2.93
C THR A 224 11.21 9.89 1.52
N LYS A 225 9.93 9.69 1.21
CA LYS A 225 9.45 9.32 -0.13
C LYS A 225 8.66 10.44 -0.80
N GLY A 226 8.47 11.57 -0.11
CA GLY A 226 7.66 12.70 -0.58
C GLY A 226 6.27 12.71 0.05
N ASN A 227 5.56 13.82 -0.12
CA ASN A 227 4.23 14.02 0.49
C ASN A 227 3.12 13.36 -0.33
N LYS A 228 3.13 12.02 -0.39
CA LYS A 228 2.07 11.23 -1.03
C LYS A 228 2.04 9.80 -0.48
N TRP A 229 0.89 9.15 -0.64
CA TRP A 229 0.71 7.74 -0.33
C TRP A 229 1.36 6.86 -1.40
N PHE A 230 2.00 5.77 -0.98
CA PHE A 230 2.61 4.77 -1.83
C PHE A 230 2.02 3.40 -1.55
N ARG A 231 1.56 2.70 -2.59
CA ARG A 231 1.13 1.31 -2.51
C ARG A 231 2.33 0.38 -2.56
N GLN A 232 2.41 -0.55 -1.62
CA GLN A 232 3.42 -1.60 -1.59
C GLN A 232 2.74 -2.97 -1.69
N VAL A 233 3.31 -3.85 -2.50
CA VAL A 233 2.94 -5.26 -2.61
C VAL A 233 4.16 -6.09 -2.24
N VAL A 234 4.02 -7.03 -1.30
CA VAL A 234 5.10 -7.91 -0.86
C VAL A 234 4.59 -9.34 -0.91
N ARG A 235 5.19 -10.16 -1.78
CA ARG A 235 4.92 -11.60 -1.80
C ARG A 235 5.51 -12.23 -0.56
N LEU A 236 4.73 -13.05 0.13
CA LEU A 236 5.22 -13.75 1.31
C LEU A 236 6.12 -14.91 0.86
N PRO A 237 7.27 -15.13 1.53
CA PRO A 237 8.11 -16.28 1.25
C PRO A 237 7.41 -17.58 1.65
N ASN A 238 7.93 -18.71 1.15
CA ASN A 238 7.40 -20.01 1.52
C ASN A 238 7.61 -20.27 3.02
N ILE A 239 6.51 -20.36 3.77
CA ILE A 239 6.51 -20.61 5.21
C ILE A 239 6.61 -22.11 5.42
N THR A 240 7.71 -22.56 6.03
CA THR A 240 8.00 -24.00 6.17
C THR A 240 7.63 -24.56 7.54
N ALA A 241 7.30 -23.70 8.51
CA ALA A 241 6.89 -24.12 9.85
C ALA A 241 5.39 -24.48 9.93
N LYS A 242 5.11 -25.65 10.53
CA LYS A 242 3.81 -26.09 11.06
C LYS A 242 3.91 -26.25 12.57
#